data_AF-W4PYQ3-F1
#
_entry.id   AF-W4PYQ3-F1
#
_cell.length_a   1.000
_cell.length_b   1.000
_cell.length_c   1.000
_cell.angle_alpha   90.00
_cell.angle_beta   90.00
_cell.angle_gamma   90.00
#
_symmetry.space_group_name_H-M   'P 1'
#
loop_
_entity.id
_entity.type
_entity.pdbx_description
1 polymer ?
#
loop_
_entity_poly.entity_id
_entity_poly.type
_entity_poly.pdbx_seq_one_letter_code
_entity_poly.pdbx_strand_id
1 'polypeptide(L)' 'MQAQDFIKQTLQLHSISTIPSDLPYIMNVMNDIYEAEQFLRVDPDLHEEVPFVILDKDVIRHD' A
#
# COMPACT_ATOMS: atom_id res chain seq x y z
N MET A 1 15.03 -7.28 18.41
CA MET A 1 13.75 -6.89 19.04
C MET A 1 12.69 -7.84 18.51
N GLN A 2 12.00 -8.62 19.34
CA GLN A 2 11.00 -9.56 18.82
C GLN A 2 9.83 -8.77 18.24
N ALA A 3 9.29 -9.17 17.07
CA ALA A 3 8.21 -8.44 16.39
C ALA A 3 6.96 -8.25 17.27
N GLN A 4 6.71 -9.16 18.21
CA GLN A 4 5.66 -9.00 19.22
C GLN A 4 5.90 -7.83 20.17
N ASP A 5 7.15 -7.58 20.58
CA ASP A 5 7.48 -6.46 21.47
C ASP A 5 7.26 -5.13 20.75
N PHE A 6 7.59 -5.08 19.46
CA PHE A 6 7.31 -3.92 18.61
C PHE A 6 5.81 -3.62 18.52
N ILE A 7 4.98 -4.65 18.27
CA ILE A 7 3.52 -4.49 18.20
C ILE A 7 2.96 -4.02 19.54
N LYS A 8 3.38 -4.64 20.65
CA LYS A 8 2.93 -4.25 22.00
C LYS A 8 3.29 -2.80 22.34
N GLN A 9 4.54 -2.40 22.09
CA GLN A 9 5.00 -1.04 22.33
C GLN A 9 4.24 -0.03 21.48
N THR A 10 4.02 -0.33 20.20
CA THR A 10 3.28 0.55 19.28
C THR A 10 1.83 0.73 19.75
N LEU A 11 1.14 -0.35 20.09
CA LEU A 11 -0.23 -0.28 20.60
C LEU A 11 -0.32 0.51 21.92
N GLN A 12 0.66 0.33 22.81
CA GLN A 12 0.76 1.13 24.04
C GLN A 12 0.93 2.63 23.76
N LEU A 13 1.76 3.02 22.80
CA LEU A 13 1.94 4.44 22.41
C LEU A 13 0.63 5.07 21.92
N HIS A 14 -0.24 4.28 21.29
CA HIS A 14 -1.55 4.72 20.81
C HIS A 14 -2.67 4.54 21.84
N SER A 15 -2.35 4.20 23.10
CA SER A 15 -3.33 3.92 24.16
C SER A 15 -4.32 2.79 23.81
N ILE A 16 -3.90 1.85 22.96
CA ILE A 16 -4.68 0.67 22.59
C ILE A 16 -4.30 -0.48 23.51
N SER A 17 -5.29 -1.03 24.21
CA SER A 17 -5.09 -2.20 25.06
C SER A 17 -4.75 -3.43 24.21
N THR A 18 -3.71 -4.15 24.60
CA THR A 18 -3.26 -5.35 23.89
C THR A 18 -3.94 -6.58 24.46
N ILE A 19 -4.71 -7.28 23.63
CA ILE A 19 -5.26 -8.60 23.96
C ILE A 19 -4.25 -9.65 23.44
N PRO A 20 -3.64 -10.49 24.30
CA PRO A 20 -2.59 -11.41 23.88
C PRO A 20 -3.01 -12.41 22.79
N SER A 21 -4.28 -12.79 22.76
CA SER A 21 -4.86 -13.68 21.73
C SER A 21 -4.85 -13.08 20.33
N ASP A 22 -4.80 -11.76 20.22
CA ASP A 22 -4.94 -11.05 18.95
C ASP A 22 -3.58 -10.79 18.31
N LEU A 23 -2.48 -10.92 19.08
CA LEU A 23 -1.12 -10.71 18.59
C LEU A 23 -0.77 -11.56 17.37
N PRO A 24 -1.10 -12.87 17.29
CA PRO A 24 -0.85 -13.66 16.08
C PRO A 24 -1.60 -13.12 14.86
N TYR A 25 -2.84 -12.67 15.04
CA TYR A 25 -3.63 -12.10 13.95
C TYR A 25 -3.04 -10.78 13.46
N ILE A 26 -2.68 -9.88 14.38
CA ILE A 26 -2.04 -8.60 14.05
C ILE A 26 -0.72 -8.83 13.30
N MET A 27 0.07 -9.83 13.71
CA MET A 27 1.30 -10.19 13.00
C MET A 27 1.04 -10.65 11.56
N ASN A 28 0.00 -11.46 11.34
CA ASN A 28 -0.35 -11.90 9.99
C ASN A 28 -0.76 -10.71 9.10
N VAL A 29 -1.63 -9.83 9.60
CA VAL A 29 -2.07 -8.64 8.85
C VAL A 29 -0.88 -7.72 8.51
N MET A 30 0.04 -7.52 9.46
CA MET A 30 1.24 -6.72 9.21
C MET A 30 2.14 -7.33 8.14
N ASN A 31 2.27 -8.67 8.10
CA ASN A 31 3.02 -9.35 7.06
C ASN A 31 2.35 -9.21 5.69
N ASP A 32 1.03 -9.39 5.62
CA ASP A 32 0.27 -9.25 4.37
C ASP A 32 0.40 -7.82 3.80
N ILE A 33 0.34 -6.81 4.66
CA ILE A 33 0.56 -5.40 4.27
C ILE A 33 1.98 -5.22 3.77
N TYR A 34 2.98 -5.74 4.48
CA TYR A 34 4.38 -5.61 4.09
C TYR A 34 4.64 -6.26 2.72
N GLU A 35 4.11 -7.45 2.46
CA GLU A 35 4.23 -8.12 1.16
C GLU A 35 3.57 -7.32 0.04
N ALA A 36 2.38 -6.77 0.29
CA ALA A 36 1.69 -5.90 -0.67
C ALA A 36 2.48 -4.61 -0.98
N GLU A 37 3.06 -3.99 0.04
CA GLU A 37 3.92 -2.81 -0.15
C GLU A 37 5.19 -3.13 -0.97
N GLN A 38 5.80 -4.28 -0.72
CA GLN A 38 6.96 -4.71 -1.52
C GLN A 38 6.57 -4.90 -2.99
N PHE A 39 5.40 -5.48 -3.25
CA PHE A 39 4.90 -5.64 -4.62
C PHE A 39 4.70 -4.30 -5.33
N LEU A 40 4.07 -3.32 -4.67
CA LEU A 40 3.83 -1.98 -5.25
C LEU A 40 5.13 -1.18 -5.47
N ARG A 41 6.16 -1.38 -4.65
CA ARG A 41 7.46 -0.70 -4.84
C ARG A 41 8.23 -1.20 -6.05
N VAL A 42 7.92 -2.39 -6.57
CA VAL A 42 8.59 -2.96 -7.75
C VAL A 42 8.04 -2.33 -9.05
N ASP A 43 6.84 -1.73 -9.02
CA ASP A 43 6.21 -1.10 -10.17
C ASP A 43 5.63 0.29 -9.81
N PRO A 44 6.49 1.33 -9.70
CA PRO A 44 6.08 2.67 -9.27
C PRO A 44 5.12 3.36 -10.26
N ASP A 45 5.03 2.87 -11.50
CA ASP A 45 4.27 3.48 -12.60
C ASP A 45 2.94 2.74 -12.88
N LEU A 46 2.50 1.82 -12.02
CA LEU A 46 1.23 1.09 -12.20
C LEU A 46 -0.01 2.01 -12.24
N HIS A 47 0.13 3.27 -11.82
CA HIS A 47 -0.89 4.32 -11.86
C HIS A 47 -0.58 5.42 -12.90
N GLU A 48 0.31 5.19 -13.86
CA GLU A 48 0.53 6.15 -14.95
C GLU A 48 -0.74 6.22 -15.82
N GLU A 49 -1.57 7.25 -15.59
CA GLU A 49 -2.69 7.58 -16.47
C GLU A 49 -2.12 7.95 -17.84
N VAL A 50 -2.11 7.00 -18.77
CA VAL A 50 -1.79 7.30 -20.17
C VAL A 50 -2.80 8.32 -20.69
N PRO A 51 -2.35 9.51 -21.16
CA PRO A 51 -3.27 10.49 -21.72
C PRO A 51 -3.93 9.88 -22.96
N PHE A 52 -5.26 9.73 -22.92
CA PHE A 52 -6.01 9.33 -24.10
C PHE A 52 -6.03 10.54 -25.06
N VAL A 53 -5.27 10.46 -26.15
CA VAL A 53 -5.34 11.46 -27.21
C VAL A 53 -6.52 11.10 -28.10
N ILE A 54 -7.61 11.87 -28.01
CA ILE A 54 -8.68 11.82 -29.01
C ILE A 54 -8.17 12.57 -30.25
N LEU A 55 -7.68 11.83 -31.25
CA LEU A 55 -7.38 12.37 -32.56
C LEU A 55 -8.69 12.62 -33.30
N ASP A 56 -9.15 13.88 -33.28
CA ASP A 56 -10.25 14.32 -34.13
C ASP A 56 -9.79 14.35 -35.59
N LYS A 57 -10.45 13.57 -36.45
CA LYS A 57 -10.03 13.34 -37.84
C LYS A 57 -10.24 14.56 -38.75
N ASP A 58 -10.96 15.58 -38.28
CA ASP A 58 -11.32 16.75 -39.07
C ASP A 58 -10.38 17.96 -38.87
N VAL A 59 -9.30 17.82 -38.09
CA VAL A 59 -8.30 18.88 -37.83
C VAL A 59 -7.04 18.71 -38.70
N ILE A 60 -7.17 18.16 -39.91
CA ILE A 60 -6.15 18.30 -40.96
C ILE A 60 -6.75 19.15 -42.06
N ARG A 61 -6.63 20.48 -41.93
CA ARG A 61 -6.75 21.39 -43.06
C ARG A 61 -5.36 21.54 -43.67
N HIS A 62 -5.19 21.03 -44.87
CA HIS A 62 -4.03 21.32 -45.70
C HIS A 62 -4.11 22.79 -46.12
N ASP A 63 -3.06 23.57 -45.81
CA ASP A 63 -2.79 24.87 -46.43
C ASP A 63 -2.25 24.67 -47.86
#